data_AF-G9YB46-F1
#
_entry.id   AF-G9YB46-F1
#
_cell.length_a   1.000
_cell.length_b   1.000
_cell.length_c   1.000
_cell.angle_alpha   90.00
_cell.angle_beta   90.00
_cell.angle_gamma   90.00
#
_symmetry.space_group_name_H-M   'P 1'
#
loop_
_entity.id
_entity.type
_entity.pdbx_description
1 polymer ?
#
loop_
_entity_poly.entity_id
_entity_poly.type
_entity_poly.pdbx_seq_one_letter_code
_entity_poly.pdbx_strand_id
1 'polypeptide(L)'
;MAYVSEALWSERLKGWLITGCAVRNKDFYYLCVRKNIPDEEASSLWDSQIPTRHILLNLTNPNKACGFRELTGFNKPKVGVAILPREQGLLSSDSEKGAVNVEGPGGPWPMEYIDV
;
A
#
# COMPACT_ATOMS: atom_id res chain seq x y z
N MET A 1 3.05 -18.79 14.42
CA MET A 1 4.19 -17.86 14.55
C MET A 1 3.77 -16.53 13.96
N ALA A 2 3.94 -15.41 14.67
CA ALA A 2 3.53 -14.09 14.19
C ALA A 2 4.67 -13.47 13.35
N TYR A 3 4.35 -13.02 12.13
CA TYR A 3 5.34 -12.42 11.20
C TYR A 3 5.57 -10.93 11.44
N VAL A 4 4.65 -10.27 12.15
CA VAL A 4 4.72 -8.85 12.50
C VAL A 4 4.69 -8.75 14.02
N SER A 5 5.66 -8.04 14.61
CA SER A 5 5.70 -7.79 16.04
C SER A 5 4.55 -6.85 16.46
N GLU A 6 4.14 -6.91 17.72
CA GLU A 6 3.09 -6.04 18.24
C GLU A 6 3.43 -4.54 18.08
N ALA A 7 4.69 -4.19 18.29
CA ALA A 7 5.19 -2.82 18.09
C ALA A 7 5.02 -2.36 16.63
N LEU A 8 5.43 -3.20 15.66
CA LEU A 8 5.27 -2.89 14.22
C LEU A 8 3.80 -2.84 13.81
N TRP A 9 2.98 -3.76 14.33
CA TRP A 9 1.55 -3.76 14.07
C TRP A 9 0.90 -2.48 14.62
N SER A 10 1.21 -2.10 15.85
CA SER A 10 0.66 -0.91 16.50
C SER A 10 1.06 0.38 15.79
N GLU A 11 2.28 0.47 15.27
CA GLU A 11 2.76 1.65 14.53
C GLU A 11 2.15 1.73 13.11
N ARG A 12 2.06 0.61 12.40
CA ARG A 12 1.89 0.61 10.94
C ARG A 12 0.51 0.20 10.47
N LEU A 13 -0.17 -0.67 11.23
CA LEU A 13 -1.44 -1.31 10.85
C LEU A 13 -2.61 -0.96 11.78
N LYS A 14 -2.35 -0.66 13.06
CA LYS A 14 -3.42 -0.31 14.00
C LYS A 14 -4.14 0.97 13.56
N GLY A 15 -5.47 0.90 13.47
CA GLY A 15 -6.30 1.98 12.97
C GLY A 15 -6.30 2.11 11.44
N TRP A 16 -5.89 1.06 10.72
CA TRP A 16 -5.98 0.94 9.26
C TRP A 16 -6.74 -0.33 8.89
N LEU A 17 -7.52 -0.26 7.81
CA LEU A 17 -8.28 -1.36 7.23
C LEU A 17 -7.51 -1.91 6.02
N ILE A 18 -7.32 -3.22 5.97
CA ILE A 18 -6.76 -3.89 4.78
C ILE A 18 -7.86 -3.93 3.71
N THR A 19 -7.57 -3.32 2.56
CA THR A 19 -8.53 -3.21 1.43
C THR A 19 -8.05 -3.94 0.19
N GLY A 20 -6.77 -4.31 0.13
CA GLY A 20 -6.22 -5.13 -0.93
C GLY A 20 -4.95 -5.86 -0.50
N CYS A 21 -4.69 -6.99 -1.15
CA CYS A 21 -3.48 -7.78 -0.97
C CYS A 21 -3.01 -8.30 -2.33
N ALA A 22 -1.72 -8.16 -2.61
CA ALA A 22 -1.07 -8.78 -3.75
C ALA A 22 0.15 -9.59 -3.28
N VAL A 23 0.23 -10.84 -3.71
CA VAL A 23 1.33 -11.74 -3.34
C VAL A 23 2.34 -11.73 -4.47
N ARG A 24 3.57 -11.29 -4.19
CA ARG A 24 4.66 -11.31 -5.17
C ARG A 24 5.26 -12.71 -5.26
N ASN A 25 5.57 -13.28 -4.11
CA ASN A 25 6.09 -14.64 -3.96
C ASN A 25 5.86 -15.11 -2.51
N LYS A 26 6.38 -16.29 -2.15
CA LYS A 26 6.22 -16.87 -0.81
C LYS A 26 6.74 -15.99 0.34
N ASP A 27 7.64 -15.05 0.05
CA ASP A 27 8.34 -14.23 1.04
C ASP A 27 7.81 -12.79 1.11
N PHE A 28 7.21 -12.27 0.03
CA PHE A 28 6.88 -10.84 -0.09
C PHE A 28 5.43 -10.60 -0.51
N TYR A 29 4.74 -9.81 0.32
CA TYR A 29 3.33 -9.49 0.20
C TYR A 29 3.17 -7.97 0.20
N TYR A 30 2.28 -7.46 -0.64
CA TYR A 30 1.96 -6.05 -0.69
C TYR A 30 0.51 -5.86 -0.24
N LEU A 31 0.28 -4.94 0.68
CA LEU A 31 -1.04 -4.59 1.16
C LEU A 31 -1.37 -3.15 0.77
N CYS A 32 -2.62 -2.95 0.33
CA CYS A 32 -3.25 -1.65 0.36
C CYS A 32 -4.02 -1.55 1.67
N VAL A 33 -3.68 -0.55 2.49
CA VAL A 33 -4.43 -0.25 3.70
C VAL A 33 -4.96 1.18 3.67
N ARG A 34 -6.16 1.36 4.19
CA ARG A 34 -6.89 2.64 4.23
C ARG A 34 -7.12 3.04 5.67
N LYS A 35 -7.03 4.33 5.99
CA LYS A 35 -7.25 4.78 7.36
C LYS A 35 -8.66 4.37 7.81
N ASN A 36 -8.76 3.76 8.99
CA ASN A 36 -10.06 3.48 9.59
C ASN A 36 -10.61 4.78 10.17
N ILE A 37 -11.57 5.38 9.47
CA ILE A 37 -12.27 6.60 9.88
C ILE A 37 -13.77 6.28 10.06
N PRO A 38 -14.49 6.99 10.94
CA PRO A 38 -15.93 6.80 11.10
C PRO A 38 -16.69 7.09 9.80
N ASP A 39 -17.79 6.39 9.57
CA ASP A 39 -18.60 6.51 8.34
C ASP A 39 -19.10 7.94 8.08
N GLU A 40 -19.45 8.67 9.15
CA GLU A 40 -19.88 10.07 9.08
C GLU A 40 -18.78 10.97 8.50
N GLU A 41 -17.54 10.81 8.97
CA GLU A 41 -16.37 11.52 8.44
C GLU A 41 -16.06 11.08 7.02
N ALA A 42 -16.06 9.76 6.75
CA ALA A 42 -15.80 9.20 5.43
C ALA A 42 -16.78 9.72 4.37
N SER A 43 -18.06 9.89 4.72
CA SER A 43 -19.11 10.38 3.82
C SER A 43 -18.89 11.82 3.35
N SER A 44 -18.12 12.61 4.11
CA SER A 44 -17.78 13.99 3.79
C SER A 44 -16.49 14.12 2.96
N LEU A 45 -15.79 13.01 2.74
CA LEU A 45 -14.51 12.96 2.03
C LEU A 45 -14.68 12.35 0.65
N TRP A 46 -13.90 12.85 -0.29
CA TRP A 46 -13.62 12.12 -1.52
C TRP A 46 -12.76 10.90 -1.18
N ASP A 47 -12.95 9.81 -1.91
CA ASP A 47 -12.17 8.59 -1.67
C ASP A 47 -10.65 8.84 -1.77
N SER A 48 -10.22 9.75 -2.65
CA SER A 48 -8.81 10.16 -2.79
C SER A 48 -8.23 10.93 -1.60
N GLN A 49 -9.09 11.46 -0.72
CA GLN A 49 -8.70 12.16 0.50
C GLN A 49 -8.50 11.21 1.68
N ILE A 50 -9.05 10.00 1.62
CA ILE A 50 -8.84 9.00 2.68
C ILE A 50 -7.38 8.54 2.60
N PRO A 51 -6.60 8.71 3.69
CA PRO A 51 -5.20 8.31 3.68
C PRO A 51 -5.03 6.83 3.32
N THR A 52 -4.05 6.57 2.46
CA THR A 52 -3.75 5.23 1.96
C THR A 52 -2.30 4.90 2.26
N ARG A 53 -2.01 3.67 2.68
CA ARG A 53 -0.64 3.16 2.78
C ARG A 53 -0.46 1.96 1.88
N HIS A 54 0.66 1.96 1.16
CA HIS A 54 1.18 0.80 0.46
C HIS A 54 2.21 0.13 1.37
N ILE A 55 1.92 -1.08 1.84
CA ILE A 55 2.74 -1.80 2.81
C ILE A 55 3.40 -3.00 2.14
N LEU A 56 4.71 -3.12 2.28
CA LEU A 56 5.45 -4.34 1.98
C LEU A 56 5.62 -5.16 3.26
N LEU A 57 5.16 -6.40 3.24
CA LEU A 57 5.46 -7.41 4.24
C LEU A 57 6.53 -8.36 3.73
N ASN A 58 7.62 -8.51 4.50
CA ASN A 58 8.71 -9.45 4.27
C ASN A 58 8.64 -10.57 5.31
N LEU A 59 8.26 -11.76 4.89
CA LEU A 59 8.09 -12.92 5.76
C LEU A 59 9.41 -13.63 6.09
N THR A 60 10.51 -13.28 5.42
CA THR A 60 11.82 -13.90 5.62
C THR A 60 12.55 -13.34 6.84
N ASN A 61 12.34 -12.07 7.19
CA ASN A 61 13.02 -11.43 8.32
C ASN A 61 12.05 -10.65 9.22
N PRO A 62 11.70 -11.17 10.42
CA PRO A 62 10.82 -10.51 11.37
C PRO A 62 11.24 -9.08 11.77
N ASN A 63 12.55 -8.80 11.80
CA ASN A 63 13.09 -7.50 12.21
C ASN A 63 13.02 -6.43 11.11
N LYS A 64 12.81 -6.84 9.85
CA LYS A 64 12.57 -5.95 8.69
C LYS A 64 11.25 -6.33 8.01
N ALA A 65 10.31 -6.86 8.78
CA ALA A 65 9.14 -7.53 8.26
C ALA A 65 8.13 -6.60 7.59
N CYS A 66 8.27 -5.29 7.78
CA CYS A 66 7.32 -4.33 7.29
C CYS A 66 8.06 -3.11 6.76
N GLY A 67 7.63 -2.59 5.62
CA GLY A 67 7.94 -1.26 5.09
C GLY A 67 6.63 -0.63 4.61
N PHE A 68 6.50 0.69 4.67
CA PHE A 68 5.29 1.34 4.16
C PHE A 68 5.61 2.69 3.54
N ARG A 69 4.76 3.09 2.60
CA ARG A 69 4.69 4.45 2.06
C ARG A 69 3.26 4.95 2.20
N GLU A 70 3.11 6.10 2.83
CA GLU A 70 1.83 6.80 2.92
C GLU A 70 1.63 7.64 1.65
N LEU A 71 0.43 7.57 1.10
CA LEU A 71 0.06 8.11 -0.20
C LEU A 71 -1.26 8.87 -0.07
N THR A 72 -1.35 10.00 -0.77
CA THR A 72 -2.54 10.84 -0.88
C THR A 72 -2.97 10.91 -2.36
N GLY A 73 -4.24 11.21 -2.61
CA GLY A 73 -4.76 11.37 -3.98
C GLY A 73 -5.17 10.07 -4.68
N PHE A 74 -5.03 8.91 -4.03
CA PHE A 74 -5.41 7.62 -4.60
C PHE A 74 -6.90 7.34 -4.41
N ASN A 75 -7.65 7.41 -5.51
CA ASN A 75 -9.06 7.01 -5.57
C ASN A 75 -9.15 5.50 -5.82
N LYS A 76 -9.99 4.81 -5.04
CA LYS A 76 -10.25 3.37 -5.10
C LYS A 76 -8.97 2.56 -5.35
N PRO A 77 -7.95 2.70 -4.47
CA PRO A 77 -6.64 2.15 -4.72
C PRO A 77 -6.67 0.64 -4.89
N LYS A 78 -5.93 0.14 -5.88
CA LYS A 78 -5.73 -1.29 -6.12
C LYS A 78 -4.26 -1.62 -6.00
N VAL A 79 -3.98 -2.72 -5.30
CA VAL A 79 -2.62 -3.24 -5.14
C VAL A 79 -2.37 -4.35 -6.14
N GLY A 80 -1.17 -4.37 -6.69
CA GLY A 80 -0.71 -5.37 -7.64
C GLY A 80 0.78 -5.62 -7.49
N VAL A 81 1.31 -6.50 -8.34
CA VAL A 81 2.74 -6.81 -8.40
C VAL A 81 3.18 -6.87 -9.86
N ALA A 82 4.35 -6.32 -10.15
CA ALA A 82 5.10 -6.61 -11.36
C ALA A 82 6.07 -7.75 -11.07
N ILE A 83 6.20 -8.71 -12.00
CA ILE A 83 7.22 -9.77 -11.96
C ILE A 83 8.37 -9.42 -12.93
N LEU A 84 8.04 -8.82 -14.07
CA LEU A 84 8.96 -8.41 -15.11
C LEU A 84 8.75 -6.92 -15.47
N PRO A 85 9.79 -6.20 -15.92
CA PRO A 85 11.20 -6.63 -15.97
C PRO A 85 11.86 -6.71 -14.58
N ARG A 86 11.16 -6.28 -13.53
CA ARG A 86 11.65 -6.30 -12.15
C ARG A 86 10.51 -6.61 -11.20
N GLU A 87 10.82 -7.37 -10.15
CA GLU A 87 9.81 -7.71 -9.15
C GLU A 87 9.50 -6.53 -8.22
N GLN A 88 8.31 -5.96 -8.32
CA GLN A 88 7.91 -4.75 -7.59
C GLN A 88 6.45 -4.83 -7.15
N GLY A 89 6.11 -4.12 -6.09
CA GLY A 89 4.73 -3.86 -5.71
C GLY A 89 4.22 -2.61 -6.43
N LEU A 90 2.96 -2.66 -6.82
CA LEU A 90 2.27 -1.59 -7.51
C LEU A 90 1.06 -1.17 -6.68
N LEU A 91 0.83 0.13 -6.58
CA LEU A 91 -0.45 0.68 -6.16
C LEU A 91 -0.96 1.58 -7.28
N SER A 92 -2.17 1.35 -7.76
CA SER A 92 -2.80 2.16 -8.80
C SER A 92 -4.07 2.83 -8.28
N SER A 93 -4.29 4.08 -8.66
CA SER A 93 -5.56 4.79 -8.48
C SER A 93 -6.50 4.46 -9.63
N ASP A 94 -7.74 4.11 -9.31
CA ASP A 94 -8.84 3.91 -10.26
C ASP A 94 -9.59 5.25 -10.43
N SER A 95 -8.89 6.21 -11.04
CA SER A 95 -9.37 7.56 -11.34
C SER A 95 -9.10 7.92 -12.80
N GLU A 96 -9.84 8.89 -13.32
CA GLU A 96 -9.67 9.41 -14.69
C GLU A 96 -8.22 9.83 -14.98
N LYS A 97 -7.59 10.58 -14.06
CA LYS A 97 -6.16 10.92 -14.10
C LYS A 97 -5.34 9.93 -13.27
N GLY A 98 -5.36 8.66 -13.66
CA GLY A 98 -4.77 7.55 -12.92
C GLY A 98 -3.35 7.85 -12.42
N ALA A 99 -3.06 7.41 -11.19
CA ALA A 99 -1.76 7.54 -10.55
C ALA A 99 -1.23 6.15 -10.19
N VAL A 100 0.07 5.92 -10.37
CA VAL A 100 0.72 4.65 -10.02
C VAL A 100 1.90 4.94 -9.10
N ASN A 101 1.96 4.20 -8.00
CA ASN A 101 3.10 4.18 -7.10
C ASN A 101 3.76 2.81 -7.13
N VAL A 102 5.08 2.80 -7.29
CA VAL A 102 5.89 1.59 -7.32
C VAL A 102 6.72 1.48 -6.04
N GLU A 103 6.76 0.29 -5.44
CA GLU A 103 7.58 -0.03 -4.28
C GLU A 103 8.44 -1.27 -4.54
N GLY A 104 9.74 -1.17 -4.30
CA GLY A 104 10.66 -2.29 -4.52
C GLY A 104 12.07 -1.87 -4.88
N PRO A 105 12.93 -2.84 -5.25
CA PRO A 105 14.34 -2.59 -5.53
C PRO A 105 14.55 -1.62 -6.70
N GLY A 106 15.59 -0.77 -6.60
CA GLY A 106 15.97 0.17 -7.66
C GLY A 106 15.94 1.65 -7.30
N GLY A 107 15.55 1.99 -6.07
CA GLY A 107 15.53 3.36 -5.56
C GLY A 107 14.11 3.85 -5.29
N PRO A 108 13.95 5.07 -4.74
CA PRO A 108 12.64 5.66 -4.61
C PRO A 108 12.08 5.92 -5.99
N TRP A 109 11.02 5.20 -6.36
CA TRP A 109 10.33 5.41 -7.63
C TRP A 109 9.46 6.66 -7.51
N PRO A 110 9.48 7.54 -8.53
CA PRO A 110 8.56 8.66 -8.60
C PRO A 110 7.13 8.14 -8.70
N MET A 111 6.18 8.98 -8.30
CA MET A 111 4.78 8.72 -8.62
C MET A 111 4.57 8.98 -10.10
N GLU A 112 3.96 8.04 -10.80
CA GLU A 112 3.64 8.14 -12.22
C GLU A 112 2.17 8.53 -12.40
N TYR A 113 1.89 9.35 -13.40
CA TYR A 113 0.54 9.79 -13.75
C TYR A 113 0.26 9.43 -15.20
N ILE A 114 -0.91 8.85 -15.47
CA ILE A 114 -1.27 8.32 -16.80
C ILE A 114 -1.67 9.42 -17.77
N ASP A 115 -2.22 10.54 -17.25
CA ASP A 115 -2.62 11.71 -18.05
C ASP A 115 -1.92 12.97 -17.51
N VAL A 116 -1.01 13.53 -18.33
CA VAL A 116 -0.39 14.86 -18.13
C VAL A 116 -0.97 15.85 -19.11
#